data_AF-A0A7S0I107-F1
#
_entry.id   AF-A0A7S0I107-F1
#
_cell.length_a   1.000
_cell.length_b   1.000
_cell.length_c   1.000
_cell.angle_alpha   90.00
_cell.angle_beta   90.00
_cell.angle_gamma   90.00
#
_symmetry.space_group_name_H-M   'P 1'
#
loop_
_entity.id
_entity.type
_entity.pdbx_description
1 polymer ?
#
loop_
_entity_poly.entity_id
_entity_poly.type
_entity_poly.pdbx_seq_one_letter_code
_entity_poly.pdbx_strand_id
1 'polypeptide(L)'
;CRSLTMDEEALITRCLALRLNGESVAQVAALLEQEGTSVPLSQVKKACSKAAKRAPAAPAAAPAAAPPAPDGASTEKKEAKKAKAAAAMIKAAESAMLESQRRLKLAKDSDEINAQVPRHAMEGFIQRQTKLAVGGILGPGDAAVLRERIEADIAMLEWLKLAAGAGELAFTEDVMALGGELQLQRLKEMRGTRNLTEARSVYVDETQVVVDAEGNVDYAGVDRMLAREDALAPGTETGGADPMDDVD
;
A
#
# COMPACT_ATOMS: atom_id res chain seq x y z
N CYS A 1 -50.30 -21.00 -19.47
CA CYS A 1 -49.13 -21.80 -19.10
C CYS A 1 -49.01 -21.82 -17.58
N ARG A 2 -49.11 -22.98 -16.92
CA ARG A 2 -48.96 -23.09 -15.46
C ARG A 2 -47.50 -22.86 -15.09
N SER A 3 -47.21 -21.76 -14.40
CA SER A 3 -45.94 -21.56 -13.68
C SER A 3 -45.86 -22.61 -12.58
N LEU A 4 -45.06 -23.65 -12.77
CA LEU A 4 -44.68 -24.56 -11.69
C LEU A 4 -43.78 -23.76 -10.74
N THR A 5 -44.37 -23.19 -9.69
CA THR A 5 -43.58 -22.61 -8.60
C THR A 5 -42.86 -23.76 -7.91
N MET A 6 -41.56 -23.89 -8.19
CA MET A 6 -40.74 -24.91 -7.56
C MET A 6 -40.63 -24.60 -6.07
N ASP A 7 -41.10 -25.54 -5.24
CA ASP A 7 -41.06 -25.43 -3.79
C ASP A 7 -39.60 -25.36 -3.28
N GLU A 8 -39.38 -24.67 -2.17
CA GLU A 8 -38.04 -24.38 -1.65
C GLU A 8 -37.28 -25.67 -1.29
N GLU A 9 -37.97 -26.67 -0.74
CA GLU A 9 -37.37 -27.98 -0.43
C GLU A 9 -37.04 -28.80 -1.70
N ALA A 10 -37.85 -28.66 -2.76
CA ALA A 10 -37.53 -29.26 -4.06
C ALA A 10 -36.29 -28.62 -4.69
N LEU A 11 -36.14 -27.29 -4.58
CA LEU A 11 -34.97 -26.56 -5.04
C LEU A 11 -33.70 -26.94 -4.27
N ILE A 12 -33.77 -27.09 -2.94
CA ILE A 12 -32.63 -27.51 -2.11
C ILE A 12 -32.19 -28.93 -2.48
N THR A 13 -33.14 -29.85 -2.66
CA THR A 13 -32.86 -31.25 -3.03
C THR A 13 -32.22 -31.34 -4.41
N ARG A 14 -32.71 -30.55 -5.37
CA ARG A 14 -32.15 -30.49 -6.73
C ARG A 14 -30.74 -29.89 -6.74
N CYS A 15 -30.52 -28.80 -6.00
CA CYS A 15 -29.20 -28.21 -5.83
C CYS A 15 -28.23 -29.22 -5.20
N LEU A 16 -28.66 -29.98 -4.19
CA LEU A 16 -27.83 -31.00 -3.55
C LEU A 16 -27.39 -32.07 -4.54
N ALA A 17 -28.31 -32.63 -5.34
CA ALA A 17 -27.99 -33.66 -6.34
C ALA A 17 -26.97 -33.16 -7.39
N LEU A 18 -27.18 -31.94 -7.91
CA LEU A 18 -26.25 -31.35 -8.89
C LEU A 18 -24.88 -31.06 -8.27
N ARG A 19 -24.84 -30.59 -7.01
CA ARG A 19 -23.59 -30.34 -6.29
C ARG A 19 -22.83 -31.63 -5.94
N LEU A 20 -23.53 -32.75 -5.69
CA LEU A 20 -22.91 -34.06 -5.52
C LEU A 20 -22.25 -34.58 -6.80
N ASN A 21 -22.72 -34.14 -7.98
CA ASN A 21 -22.09 -34.41 -9.27
C ASN A 21 -20.91 -33.48 -9.58
N GLY A 22 -20.50 -32.62 -8.64
CA GLY A 22 -19.35 -31.72 -8.80
C GLY A 22 -19.68 -30.34 -9.39
N GLU A 23 -20.96 -30.05 -9.65
CA GLU A 23 -21.37 -28.79 -10.28
C GLU A 23 -21.16 -27.58 -9.34
N SER A 24 -20.63 -26.49 -9.91
CA SER A 24 -20.54 -25.19 -9.25
C SER A 24 -21.91 -24.51 -9.17
N VAL A 25 -22.07 -23.55 -8.26
CA VAL A 25 -23.33 -22.81 -8.10
C VAL A 25 -23.78 -22.10 -9.40
N ALA A 26 -22.83 -21.69 -10.24
CA ALA A 26 -23.13 -21.08 -11.54
C ALA A 26 -23.66 -22.11 -12.55
N GLN A 27 -23.08 -23.32 -12.57
CA GLN A 27 -23.56 -24.42 -13.42
C GLN A 27 -24.94 -24.92 -12.96
N VAL A 28 -25.17 -25.03 -11.65
CA VAL A 28 -26.50 -25.36 -11.10
C VAL A 28 -27.56 -24.35 -11.56
N ALA A 29 -27.25 -23.05 -11.54
CA ALA A 29 -28.18 -22.03 -12.02
C ALA A 29 -28.47 -22.17 -13.52
N ALA A 30 -27.44 -22.40 -14.34
CA ALA A 30 -27.60 -22.58 -15.78
C ALA A 30 -28.41 -23.86 -16.13
N LEU A 31 -28.20 -24.96 -15.41
CA LEU A 31 -28.95 -26.20 -15.60
C LEU A 31 -30.43 -26.04 -15.21
N LEU A 32 -30.72 -25.35 -14.10
CA LEU A 32 -32.10 -25.06 -13.70
C LEU A 32 -32.83 -24.18 -14.70
N GLU A 33 -32.12 -23.22 -15.32
CA GLU A 33 -32.65 -22.36 -16.39
C GLU A 33 -32.90 -23.15 -17.68
N GLN A 34 -32.01 -24.07 -18.06
CA GLN A 34 -32.20 -25.00 -19.19
C GLN A 34 -33.37 -25.97 -18.95
N GLU A 35 -33.61 -26.37 -17.70
CA GLU A 35 -34.77 -27.18 -17.29
C GLU A 35 -36.09 -26.36 -17.26
N GLY A 36 -36.06 -25.09 -17.68
CA GLY A 36 -37.23 -24.22 -17.75
C GLY A 36 -37.69 -23.68 -16.39
N THR A 37 -36.84 -23.77 -15.36
CA THR A 37 -37.15 -23.29 -14.02
C THR A 37 -36.64 -21.87 -13.83
N SER A 38 -37.55 -20.89 -13.85
CA SER A 38 -37.23 -19.47 -13.66
C SER A 38 -37.04 -19.12 -12.17
N VAL A 39 -35.94 -19.58 -11.56
CA VAL A 39 -35.55 -19.24 -10.18
C VAL A 39 -34.42 -18.21 -10.18
N PRO A 40 -34.55 -17.08 -9.47
CA PRO A 40 -33.52 -16.05 -9.44
C PRO A 40 -32.23 -16.58 -8.80
N LEU A 41 -31.07 -16.15 -9.33
CA LEU A 41 -29.74 -16.58 -8.88
C LEU A 41 -29.50 -16.40 -7.37
N SER A 42 -30.15 -15.40 -6.75
CA SER A 42 -30.11 -15.18 -5.30
C SER A 42 -30.75 -16.32 -4.49
N GLN A 43 -31.81 -16.94 -5.00
CA GLN A 43 -32.46 -18.10 -4.39
C GLN A 43 -31.65 -19.39 -4.63
N VAL A 44 -31.07 -19.56 -5.82
CA VAL A 44 -30.17 -20.70 -6.12
C VAL A 44 -28.95 -20.69 -5.19
N LYS A 45 -28.35 -19.52 -4.94
CA LYS A 45 -27.25 -19.37 -3.97
C LYS A 45 -27.64 -19.78 -2.55
N LYS A 46 -28.83 -19.35 -2.10
CA LYS A 46 -29.37 -19.72 -0.77
C LYS A 46 -29.63 -21.23 -0.68
N ALA A 47 -30.24 -21.81 -1.71
CA ALA A 47 -30.49 -23.25 -1.78
C ALA A 47 -29.21 -24.07 -1.82
N CYS A 48 -28.19 -23.66 -2.58
CA CYS A 48 -26.86 -24.28 -2.59
C CYS A 48 -26.15 -24.20 -1.23
N SER A 49 -26.32 -23.09 -0.50
CA SER A 49 -25.78 -22.95 0.87
C SER A 49 -26.49 -23.89 1.86
N LYS A 50 -27.80 -24.06 1.75
CA LYS A 50 -28.58 -25.02 2.55
C LYS A 50 -28.25 -26.48 2.16
N ALA A 51 -28.10 -26.76 0.87
CA ALA A 51 -27.69 -28.07 0.36
C ALA A 51 -26.30 -28.47 0.85
N ALA A 52 -25.32 -27.57 0.84
CA ALA A 52 -23.98 -27.82 1.36
C ALA A 52 -23.95 -28.22 2.85
N LYS A 53 -24.92 -27.75 3.64
CA LYS A 53 -25.08 -28.15 5.06
C LYS A 53 -25.74 -29.52 5.25
N ARG A 54 -26.41 -30.04 4.21
CA ARG A 54 -27.12 -31.33 4.21
C ARG A 54 -26.35 -32.43 3.47
N ALA A 55 -25.27 -32.08 2.77
CA ALA A 55 -24.45 -33.04 2.05
C ALA A 55 -23.70 -33.95 3.03
N PRO A 56 -23.78 -35.28 2.89
CA PRO A 56 -22.89 -36.18 3.62
C PRO A 56 -21.45 -35.92 3.16
N ALA A 57 -20.50 -35.89 4.10
CA ALA A 57 -19.09 -35.75 3.80
C ALA A 57 -18.63 -36.98 3.00
N ALA A 58 -18.47 -36.84 1.69
CA ALA A 58 -17.98 -37.91 0.81
C ALA A 58 -16.96 -37.34 -0.21
N PRO A 59 -15.99 -38.18 -0.61
CA PRO A 59 -14.62 -37.77 -0.90
C PRO A 59 -14.44 -37.13 -2.28
N ALA A 60 -13.41 -36.30 -2.39
CA ALA A 60 -13.00 -35.60 -3.60
C ALA A 60 -12.74 -36.58 -4.77
N ALA A 61 -13.60 -36.53 -5.79
CA ALA A 61 -13.37 -37.18 -7.07
C ALA A 61 -12.62 -36.25 -8.03
N ALA A 62 -11.62 -36.80 -8.70
CA ALA A 62 -10.69 -36.12 -9.60
C ALA A 62 -11.37 -35.48 -10.83
N PRO A 63 -10.85 -34.35 -11.36
CA PRO A 63 -11.47 -33.65 -12.48
C PRO A 63 -11.21 -34.36 -13.81
N ALA A 64 -12.28 -34.63 -14.56
CA ALA A 64 -12.22 -34.99 -15.98
C ALA A 64 -11.98 -33.72 -16.83
N ALA A 65 -11.09 -33.83 -17.81
CA ALA A 65 -10.60 -32.73 -18.64
C ALA A 65 -11.72 -32.02 -19.43
N ALA A 66 -11.83 -30.70 -19.25
CA ALA A 66 -12.67 -29.81 -20.05
C ALA A 66 -11.88 -29.22 -21.24
N PRO A 67 -12.53 -28.93 -22.39
CA PRO A 67 -11.88 -28.28 -23.54
C PRO A 67 -11.42 -26.86 -23.17
N PRO A 68 -10.37 -26.31 -23.82
CA PRO A 68 -9.77 -25.03 -23.42
C PRO A 68 -10.78 -23.89 -23.64
N ALA A 69 -11.16 -23.22 -22.56
CA ALA A 69 -11.88 -21.97 -22.59
C ALA A 69 -10.93 -20.83 -23.00
N PRO A 70 -11.43 -19.75 -23.63
CA PRO A 70 -10.60 -18.60 -23.99
C PRO A 70 -10.03 -17.93 -22.74
N ASP A 71 -8.70 -17.94 -22.60
CA ASP A 71 -7.92 -17.56 -21.42
C ASP A 71 -7.98 -16.07 -21.00
N GLY A 72 -8.82 -15.22 -21.60
CA GLY A 72 -8.79 -13.77 -21.37
C GLY A 72 -9.73 -13.23 -20.28
N ALA A 73 -10.94 -13.80 -20.14
CA ALA A 73 -11.99 -13.13 -19.34
C ALA A 73 -11.83 -13.27 -17.81
N SER A 74 -11.08 -14.29 -17.35
CA SER A 74 -10.90 -14.55 -15.92
C SER A 74 -9.74 -13.75 -15.30
N THR A 75 -8.73 -13.44 -16.12
CA THR A 75 -7.55 -12.64 -15.78
C THR A 75 -7.89 -11.15 -15.74
N GLU A 76 -8.58 -10.62 -16.75
CA GLU A 76 -9.01 -9.21 -16.78
C GLU A 76 -9.88 -8.84 -15.56
N LYS A 77 -10.81 -9.72 -15.15
CA LYS A 77 -11.67 -9.46 -13.99
C LYS A 77 -10.89 -9.52 -12.66
N LYS A 78 -9.83 -10.32 -12.57
CA LYS A 78 -8.93 -10.37 -11.41
C LYS A 78 -8.02 -9.15 -11.38
N GLU A 79 -7.48 -8.74 -12.51
CA GLU A 79 -6.64 -7.55 -12.67
C GLU A 79 -7.42 -6.27 -12.37
N ALA A 80 -8.64 -6.13 -12.89
CA ALA A 80 -9.52 -5.01 -12.58
C ALA A 80 -9.86 -4.93 -11.08
N LYS A 81 -10.05 -6.07 -10.41
CA LYS A 81 -10.28 -6.10 -8.96
C LYS A 81 -9.03 -5.71 -8.17
N LYS A 82 -7.85 -6.14 -8.63
CA LYS A 82 -6.55 -5.78 -8.03
C LYS A 82 -6.26 -4.28 -8.22
N ALA A 83 -6.48 -3.74 -9.41
CA ALA A 83 -6.33 -2.32 -9.71
C ALA A 83 -7.29 -1.46 -8.86
N LYS A 84 -8.57 -1.88 -8.73
CA LYS A 84 -9.53 -1.17 -7.89
C LYS A 84 -9.15 -1.20 -6.40
N ALA A 85 -8.60 -2.32 -5.92
CA ALA A 85 -8.11 -2.42 -4.55
C ALA A 85 -6.87 -1.53 -4.33
N ALA A 86 -5.92 -1.51 -5.29
CA ALA A 86 -4.75 -0.65 -5.24
C ALA A 86 -5.14 0.84 -5.25
N ALA A 87 -6.04 1.26 -6.14
CA ALA A 87 -6.53 2.64 -6.17
C ALA A 87 -7.22 3.06 -4.86
N ALA A 88 -7.98 2.15 -4.23
CA ALA A 88 -8.58 2.41 -2.93
C ALA A 88 -7.53 2.55 -1.82
N MET A 89 -6.47 1.72 -1.84
CA MET A 89 -5.35 1.81 -0.90
C MET A 89 -4.57 3.12 -1.07
N ILE A 90 -4.26 3.51 -2.31
CA ILE A 90 -3.56 4.78 -2.60
C ILE A 90 -4.37 5.96 -2.09
N LYS A 91 -5.68 6.01 -2.37
CA LYS A 91 -6.54 7.08 -1.91
C LYS A 91 -6.66 7.15 -0.38
N ALA A 92 -6.69 5.99 0.28
CA ALA A 92 -6.69 5.93 1.75
C ALA A 92 -5.35 6.45 2.31
N ALA A 93 -4.23 6.06 1.71
CA ALA A 93 -2.90 6.53 2.09
C ALA A 93 -2.73 8.03 1.83
N GLU A 94 -3.23 8.55 0.71
CA GLU A 94 -3.24 9.98 0.39
C GLU A 94 -4.03 10.76 1.45
N SER A 95 -5.21 10.28 1.83
CA SER A 95 -6.02 10.90 2.88
C SER A 95 -5.31 10.92 4.23
N ALA A 96 -4.62 9.84 4.59
CA ALA A 96 -3.84 9.74 5.81
C ALA A 96 -2.63 10.69 5.80
N MET A 97 -1.94 10.77 4.66
CA MET A 97 -0.82 11.70 4.44
C MET A 97 -1.27 13.15 4.60
N LEU A 98 -2.35 13.57 3.92
CA LEU A 98 -2.86 14.95 4.04
C LEU A 98 -3.30 15.30 5.46
N GLU A 99 -3.95 14.36 6.16
CA GLU A 99 -4.37 14.56 7.56
C GLU A 99 -3.16 14.64 8.51
N SER A 100 -2.12 13.83 8.29
CA SER A 100 -0.89 13.90 9.09
C SER A 100 -0.15 15.23 8.90
N GLN A 101 -0.09 15.73 7.66
CA GLN A 101 0.49 17.04 7.33
C GLN A 101 -0.32 18.17 7.97
N ARG A 102 -1.65 18.04 8.02
CA ARG A 102 -2.51 18.98 8.75
C ARG A 102 -2.20 19.00 10.24
N ARG A 103 -2.05 17.84 10.88
CA ARG A 103 -1.69 17.74 12.31
C ARG A 103 -0.33 18.32 12.60
N LEU A 104 0.66 18.06 11.75
CA LEU A 104 1.98 18.68 11.86
C LEU A 104 1.88 20.20 11.80
N LYS A 105 1.12 20.75 10.85
CA LYS A 105 0.90 22.19 10.75
C LYS A 105 0.24 22.76 12.00
N LEU A 106 -0.81 22.11 12.52
CA LEU A 106 -1.51 22.52 13.74
C LEU A 106 -0.61 22.50 14.99
N ALA A 107 0.31 21.54 15.06
CA ALA A 107 1.27 21.45 16.14
C ALA A 107 2.30 22.58 16.11
N LYS A 108 2.68 23.04 14.91
CA LYS A 108 3.58 24.20 14.73
C LYS A 108 2.89 25.51 15.04
N ASP A 109 1.74 25.74 14.43
CA ASP A 109 1.01 27.00 14.49
C ASP A 109 -0.46 26.72 14.84
N SER A 110 -0.76 26.74 16.15
CA SER A 110 -2.10 26.43 16.66
C SER A 110 -3.19 27.42 16.23
N ASP A 111 -2.80 28.63 15.79
CA ASP A 111 -3.73 29.68 15.37
C ASP A 111 -4.08 29.64 13.86
N GLU A 112 -3.38 28.84 13.05
CA GLU A 112 -3.46 28.88 11.58
C GLU A 112 -4.44 27.85 10.96
N ILE A 113 -5.41 27.38 11.75
CA ILE A 113 -6.34 26.26 11.46
C ILE A 113 -7.06 26.38 10.09
N ASN A 114 -7.21 27.59 9.54
CA ASN A 114 -8.01 27.86 8.34
C ASN A 114 -7.21 28.18 7.07
N ALA A 115 -5.87 28.20 7.10
CA ALA A 115 -5.07 28.35 5.90
C ALA A 115 -5.02 27.02 5.12
N GLN A 116 -6.11 26.74 4.37
CA GLN A 116 -6.17 25.61 3.44
C GLN A 116 -4.96 25.66 2.50
N VAL A 117 -4.31 24.52 2.27
CA VAL A 117 -3.32 24.39 1.19
C VAL A 117 -4.05 24.68 -0.12
N PRO A 118 -3.70 25.74 -0.87
CA PRO A 118 -4.38 26.05 -2.12
C PRO A 118 -4.24 24.87 -3.09
N ARG A 119 -5.33 24.39 -3.70
CA ARG A 119 -5.29 23.21 -4.60
C ARG A 119 -4.25 23.33 -5.72
N HIS A 120 -3.99 24.55 -6.21
CA HIS A 120 -2.99 24.82 -7.25
C HIS A 120 -1.54 24.76 -6.76
N ALA A 121 -1.32 24.82 -5.44
CA ALA A 121 -0.02 24.66 -4.80
C ALA A 121 0.21 23.24 -4.25
N MET A 122 -0.78 22.33 -4.41
CA MET A 122 -0.73 20.98 -3.84
C MET A 122 0.43 20.16 -4.40
N GLU A 123 0.70 20.27 -5.70
CA GLU A 123 1.80 19.54 -6.33
C GLU A 123 3.17 20.01 -5.82
N GLY A 124 3.41 21.32 -5.79
CA GLY A 124 4.65 21.88 -5.23
C GLY A 124 4.79 21.60 -3.73
N PHE A 125 3.68 21.59 -2.99
CA PHE A 125 3.67 21.19 -1.59
C PHE A 125 4.08 19.72 -1.41
N ILE A 126 3.47 18.81 -2.18
CA ILE A 126 3.80 17.38 -2.14
C ILE A 126 5.26 17.17 -2.51
N GLN A 127 5.74 17.75 -3.61
CA GLN A 127 7.15 17.64 -4.02
C GLN A 127 8.10 18.11 -2.91
N ARG A 128 7.82 19.25 -2.27
CA ARG A 128 8.62 19.75 -1.16
C ARG A 128 8.61 18.79 0.03
N GLN A 129 7.44 18.32 0.46
CA GLN A 129 7.34 17.41 1.59
C GLN A 129 7.97 16.05 1.30
N THR A 130 7.86 15.55 0.06
CA THR A 130 8.55 14.34 -0.40
C THR A 130 10.07 14.50 -0.27
N LYS A 131 10.64 15.61 -0.74
CA LYS A 131 12.08 15.88 -0.60
C LYS A 131 12.53 15.94 0.86
N LEU A 132 11.75 16.61 1.71
CA LEU A 132 12.06 16.69 3.14
C LEU A 132 11.96 15.32 3.84
N ALA A 133 10.93 14.53 3.53
CA ALA A 133 10.74 13.21 4.12
C ALA A 133 11.82 12.22 3.66
N VAL A 134 12.14 12.22 2.36
CA VAL A 134 13.15 11.33 1.76
C VAL A 134 14.56 11.72 2.19
N GLY A 135 14.87 13.02 2.26
CA GLY A 135 16.16 13.51 2.72
C GLY A 135 16.36 13.46 4.24
N GLY A 136 15.32 13.09 4.99
CA GLY A 136 15.34 13.13 6.45
C GLY A 136 15.61 14.53 6.99
N ILE A 137 15.02 15.56 6.40
CA ILE A 137 15.30 16.97 6.74
C ILE A 137 14.20 17.53 7.61
N LEU A 138 14.58 18.09 8.77
CA LEU A 138 13.67 18.93 9.56
C LEU A 138 13.56 20.31 8.92
N GLY A 139 12.35 20.79 8.70
CA GLY A 139 12.10 22.18 8.33
C GLY A 139 11.91 23.07 9.57
N PRO A 140 11.53 24.33 9.36
CA PRO A 140 11.40 25.28 10.47
C PRO A 140 10.32 24.82 11.44
N GLY A 141 10.64 24.87 12.73
CA GLY A 141 9.74 24.47 13.82
C GLY A 141 9.55 22.96 14.00
N ASP A 142 10.01 22.11 13.08
CA ASP A 142 9.79 20.65 13.17
C ASP A 142 10.44 20.01 14.39
N ALA A 143 11.61 20.51 14.80
CA ALA A 143 12.33 20.00 15.97
C ALA A 143 11.51 20.10 17.27
N ALA A 144 10.58 21.06 17.36
CA ALA A 144 9.71 21.24 18.53
C ALA A 144 8.53 20.25 18.54
N VAL A 145 8.13 19.72 17.38
CA VAL A 145 6.95 18.86 17.17
C VAL A 145 7.34 17.55 16.48
N LEU A 146 8.44 16.96 16.97
CA LEU A 146 9.12 15.85 16.31
C LEU A 146 8.24 14.60 16.16
N ARG A 147 7.31 14.37 17.09
CA ARG A 147 6.39 13.22 17.04
C ARG A 147 5.44 13.35 15.85
N GLU A 148 4.82 14.52 15.70
CA GLU A 148 3.93 14.85 14.60
C GLU A 148 4.69 14.85 13.27
N ARG A 149 5.96 15.28 13.28
CA ARG A 149 6.81 15.24 12.10
C ARG A 149 7.09 13.82 11.63
N ILE A 150 7.45 12.91 12.54
CA ILE A 150 7.67 11.49 12.22
C ILE A 150 6.42 10.85 11.62
N GLU A 151 5.25 11.10 12.19
CA GLU A 151 3.99 10.56 11.66
C GLU A 151 3.69 11.11 10.25
N ALA A 152 3.98 12.39 10.00
CA ALA A 152 3.79 13.02 8.70
C ALA A 152 4.73 12.47 7.62
N ASP A 153 6.00 12.23 7.96
CA ASP A 153 6.97 11.63 7.03
C ASP A 153 6.67 10.15 6.75
N ILE A 154 6.28 9.37 7.77
CA ILE A 154 5.85 7.97 7.57
C ILE A 154 4.68 7.91 6.58
N ALA A 155 3.64 8.71 6.82
CA ALA A 155 2.46 8.70 5.95
C ALA A 155 2.79 9.17 4.52
N MET A 156 3.69 10.16 4.38
CA MET A 156 4.20 10.61 3.08
C MET A 156 4.91 9.49 2.32
N LEU A 157 5.89 8.85 2.95
CA LEU A 157 6.70 7.79 2.33
C LEU A 157 5.89 6.53 2.04
N GLU A 158 4.90 6.18 2.87
CA GLU A 158 3.98 5.07 2.61
C GLU A 158 3.06 5.34 1.41
N TRP A 159 2.52 6.56 1.31
CA TRP A 159 1.76 6.98 0.14
C TRP A 159 2.63 6.96 -1.12
N LEU A 160 3.85 7.51 -1.05
CA LEU A 160 4.81 7.57 -2.16
C LEU A 160 5.14 6.16 -2.68
N LYS A 161 5.40 5.21 -1.76
CA LYS A 161 5.67 3.81 -2.10
C LYS A 161 4.52 3.15 -2.85
N LEU A 162 3.27 3.39 -2.40
CA LEU A 162 2.08 2.83 -3.04
C LEU A 162 1.81 3.47 -4.41
N ALA A 163 1.94 4.79 -4.52
CA ALA A 163 1.68 5.52 -5.74
C ALA A 163 2.77 5.25 -6.81
N ALA A 164 4.04 5.09 -6.41
CA ALA A 164 5.13 4.65 -7.28
C ALA A 164 4.88 3.23 -7.80
N GLY A 165 4.53 2.29 -6.92
CA GLY A 165 4.24 0.90 -7.30
C GLY A 165 3.02 0.73 -8.21
N ALA A 166 2.14 1.73 -8.28
CA ALA A 166 1.00 1.77 -9.20
C ALA A 166 1.26 2.56 -10.49
N GLY A 167 2.42 3.20 -10.62
CA GLY A 167 2.75 4.06 -11.77
C GLY A 167 1.94 5.36 -11.82
N GLU A 168 1.38 5.81 -10.70
CA GLU A 168 0.56 7.04 -10.62
C GLU A 168 1.42 8.30 -10.42
N LEU A 169 2.70 8.15 -10.09
CA LEU A 169 3.62 9.28 -9.91
C LEU A 169 4.43 9.54 -11.18
N ALA A 170 4.42 10.81 -11.60
CA ALA A 170 5.26 11.31 -12.69
C ALA A 170 6.59 11.86 -12.16
N PHE A 171 7.21 11.22 -11.16
CA PHE A 171 8.58 11.57 -10.78
C PHE A 171 9.53 11.08 -11.87
N THR A 172 10.46 11.93 -12.30
CA THR A 172 11.50 11.58 -13.27
C THR A 172 12.54 10.61 -12.69
N GLU A 173 12.54 10.43 -11.36
CA GLU A 173 13.50 9.65 -10.59
C GLU A 173 12.77 8.70 -9.64
N ASP A 174 13.34 7.51 -9.38
CA ASP A 174 12.82 6.59 -8.37
C ASP A 174 13.20 7.06 -6.96
N VAL A 175 12.41 8.01 -6.45
CA VAL A 175 12.63 8.66 -5.15
C VAL A 175 12.64 7.65 -3.98
N MET A 176 11.93 6.53 -4.12
CA MET A 176 11.96 5.46 -3.11
C MET A 176 13.31 4.75 -3.09
N ALA A 177 13.85 4.43 -4.28
CA ALA A 177 15.17 3.82 -4.43
C ALA A 177 16.31 4.76 -4.04
N LEU A 178 16.12 6.08 -4.16
CA LEU A 178 17.14 7.05 -3.74
C LEU A 178 17.40 6.99 -2.23
N GLY A 179 16.40 6.76 -1.39
CA GLY A 179 16.59 6.69 0.07
C GLY A 179 15.32 6.68 0.89
N GLY A 180 14.15 6.82 0.25
CA GLY A 180 12.86 6.79 0.92
C GLY A 180 12.57 5.49 1.66
N GLU A 181 13.03 4.34 1.16
CA GLU A 181 12.82 3.05 1.84
C GLU A 181 13.58 2.96 3.16
N LEU A 182 14.85 3.34 3.14
CA LEU A 182 15.70 3.36 4.32
C LEU A 182 15.17 4.33 5.38
N GLN A 183 14.80 5.54 4.96
CA GLN A 183 14.27 6.53 5.89
C GLN A 183 12.92 6.11 6.46
N LEU A 184 12.04 5.49 5.67
CA LEU A 184 10.79 4.93 6.17
C LEU A 184 11.03 3.88 7.26
N GLN A 185 12.04 3.02 7.11
CA GLN A 185 12.40 2.04 8.13
C GLN A 185 12.86 2.72 9.42
N ARG A 186 13.82 3.64 9.35
CA ARG A 186 14.34 4.38 10.52
C ARG A 186 13.22 5.11 11.26
N LEU A 187 12.32 5.78 10.53
CA LEU A 187 11.18 6.49 11.13
C LEU A 187 10.21 5.54 11.84
N LYS A 188 9.98 4.34 11.28
CA LYS A 188 9.15 3.31 11.93
C LYS A 188 9.77 2.79 13.23
N GLU A 189 11.08 2.64 13.29
CA GLU A 189 11.81 2.26 14.50
C GLU A 189 11.71 3.34 15.59
N MET A 190 11.76 4.61 15.19
CA MET A 190 11.61 5.75 16.10
C MET A 190 10.15 6.04 16.49
N ARG A 191 9.17 5.42 15.83
CA ARG A 191 7.75 5.72 16.04
C ARG A 191 7.34 5.45 17.50
N GLY A 192 6.76 6.45 18.14
CA GLY A 192 6.27 6.34 19.52
C GLY A 192 7.35 6.35 20.60
N THR A 193 8.64 6.50 20.25
CA THR A 193 9.72 6.58 21.24
C THR A 193 9.50 7.72 22.24
N ARG A 194 10.09 7.58 23.42
CA ARG A 194 10.21 8.66 24.42
C ARG A 194 11.56 9.38 24.33
N ASN A 195 12.54 8.79 23.65
CA ASN A 195 13.87 9.36 23.48
C ASN A 195 13.89 10.31 22.27
N LEU A 196 13.57 11.58 22.50
CA LEU A 196 13.51 12.58 21.43
C LEU A 196 14.88 12.95 20.87
N THR A 197 15.97 12.74 21.63
CA THR A 197 17.33 12.94 21.13
C THR A 197 17.68 11.93 20.05
N GLU A 198 17.38 10.66 20.30
CA GLU A 198 17.56 9.58 19.33
C GLU A 198 16.64 9.77 18.11
N ALA A 199 15.39 10.16 18.35
CA ALA A 199 14.44 10.46 17.28
C ALA A 199 14.91 11.64 16.41
N ARG A 200 15.58 12.64 16.99
CA ARG A 200 16.13 13.75 16.22
C ARG A 200 17.33 13.29 15.38
N SER A 201 18.05 12.27 15.83
CA SER A 201 19.27 11.80 15.16
C SER A 201 19.03 11.09 13.83
N VAL A 202 17.80 10.66 13.53
CA VAL A 202 17.42 10.12 12.21
C VAL A 202 17.12 11.22 11.20
N TYR A 203 17.27 12.49 11.60
CA TYR A 203 17.13 13.64 10.75
C TYR A 203 18.44 14.43 10.63
N VAL A 204 18.60 15.10 9.49
CA VAL A 204 19.62 16.11 9.22
C VAL A 204 19.04 17.50 9.54
N ASP A 205 19.87 18.36 10.12
CA ASP A 205 19.51 19.73 10.44
C ASP A 205 19.37 20.58 9.16
N GLU A 206 18.34 21.43 9.08
CA GLU A 206 18.01 22.28 7.92
C GLU A 206 19.19 23.15 7.48
N THR A 207 20.02 23.56 8.45
CA THR A 207 21.23 24.38 8.21
C THR A 207 22.30 23.68 7.37
N GLN A 208 22.18 22.37 7.17
CA GLN A 208 23.12 21.58 6.38
C GLN A 208 22.56 21.17 5.00
N VAL A 209 21.37 21.66 4.65
CA VAL A 209 20.68 21.35 3.40
C VAL A 209 21.19 22.28 2.31
N VAL A 210 21.71 21.70 1.23
CA VAL A 210 22.08 22.47 0.04
C VAL A 210 20.79 22.74 -0.73
N VAL A 211 20.42 24.02 -0.81
CA VAL A 211 19.31 24.51 -1.62
C VAL A 211 19.92 25.11 -2.88
N ASP A 212 19.46 24.70 -4.06
CA ASP A 212 19.89 25.32 -5.31
C ASP A 212 19.37 26.78 -5.42
N ALA A 213 19.81 27.50 -6.46
CA ALA A 213 19.46 28.90 -6.64
C ALA A 213 17.95 29.14 -6.82
N GLU A 214 17.21 28.09 -7.15
CA GLU A 214 15.77 28.06 -7.39
C GLU A 214 14.95 27.67 -6.15
N GLY A 215 15.61 27.40 -5.02
CA GLY A 215 14.92 27.01 -3.78
C GLY A 215 14.62 25.51 -3.69
N ASN A 216 15.17 24.68 -4.59
CA ASN A 216 15.02 23.25 -4.51
C ASN A 216 16.02 22.65 -3.54
N VAL A 217 15.51 21.82 -2.65
CA VAL A 217 16.32 20.95 -1.80
C VAL A 217 16.90 19.83 -2.68
N ASP A 218 18.23 19.72 -2.71
CA ASP A 218 18.94 18.60 -3.33
C ASP A 218 18.83 17.34 -2.45
N TYR A 219 18.93 16.15 -3.04
CA TYR A 219 18.93 14.87 -2.31
C TYR A 219 20.21 14.66 -1.48
N ALA A 220 21.10 15.63 -1.35
CA ALA A 220 22.34 15.54 -0.55
C ALA A 220 22.14 15.05 0.91
N GLY A 221 20.94 15.19 1.49
CA GLY A 221 20.59 14.57 2.78
C GLY A 221 20.58 13.04 2.73
N VAL A 222 20.17 12.47 1.60
CA VAL A 222 20.17 11.03 1.29
C VAL A 222 21.58 10.46 1.22
N ASP A 223 22.48 11.09 0.48
CA ASP A 223 23.89 10.64 0.38
C ASP A 223 24.57 10.61 1.75
N ARG A 224 24.24 11.57 2.63
CA ARG A 224 24.75 11.59 4.01
C ARG A 224 24.10 10.51 4.89
N MET A 225 22.83 10.21 4.67
CA MET A 225 22.15 9.12 5.38
C MET A 225 22.70 7.74 5.00
N LEU A 226 23.07 7.55 3.73
CA LEU A 226 23.73 6.35 3.22
C LEU A 226 25.18 6.27 3.73
N ALA A 227 25.96 7.35 3.62
CA ALA A 227 27.33 7.40 4.13
C ALA A 227 27.43 7.15 5.65
N ARG A 228 26.42 7.58 6.42
CA ARG A 228 26.35 7.29 7.87
C ARG A 228 26.08 5.81 8.14
N GLU A 229 25.34 5.12 7.28
CA GLU A 229 25.09 3.68 7.42
C GLU A 229 26.33 2.85 7.07
N ASP A 230 27.03 3.22 6.00
CA ASP A 230 28.33 2.62 5.66
C ASP A 230 29.35 2.80 6.80
N ALA A 231 29.29 3.93 7.52
CA ALA A 231 30.12 4.17 8.70
C ALA A 231 29.67 3.42 9.97
N LEU A 232 28.41 2.97 10.03
CA LEU A 232 27.82 2.20 11.14
C LEU A 232 27.75 0.69 10.86
N ALA A 233 28.06 0.26 9.64
CA ALA A 233 28.14 -1.15 9.27
C ALA A 233 29.32 -1.83 10.01
N PRO A 234 29.10 -2.96 10.71
CA PRO A 234 30.17 -3.65 11.40
C PRO A 234 31.13 -4.30 10.38
N GLY A 235 32.34 -3.75 10.29
CA GLY A 235 33.50 -4.40 9.68
C GLY A 235 33.76 -4.01 8.23
N THR A 236 34.43 -2.88 8.03
CA THR A 236 35.61 -2.85 7.14
C THR A 236 36.73 -2.19 7.92
N GLU A 237 37.55 -3.02 8.56
CA GLU A 237 38.93 -2.63 8.86
C GLU A 237 39.55 -2.23 7.52
N THR A 238 39.58 -0.93 7.23
CA THR A 238 40.58 -0.39 6.31
C THR A 238 41.89 -0.57 7.05
N GLY A 239 42.53 -1.71 6.78
CA GLY A 239 43.85 -2.03 7.27
C GLY A 239 44.74 -0.81 7.03
N GLY A 240 45.16 -0.18 8.13
CA GLY A 240 46.22 0.79 8.11
C GLY A 240 47.43 0.10 7.51
N ALA A 241 47.75 0.44 6.27
CA ALA A 241 49.07 0.20 5.75
C ALA A 241 50.01 1.08 6.59
N ASP A 242 50.72 0.45 7.52
CA ASP A 242 51.92 1.01 8.13
C ASP A 242 52.79 1.58 7.01
N PRO A 243 53.18 2.86 7.05
CA PRO A 243 54.26 3.32 6.20
C PRO A 243 55.53 2.64 6.71
N MET A 244 56.06 1.70 5.93
CA MET A 244 57.45 1.25 6.07
C MET A 244 58.34 2.49 5.95
N ASP A 245 58.88 2.93 7.08
CA ASP A 245 60.05 3.79 7.17
C ASP A 245 61.23 3.04 6.53
N ASP A 246 61.61 3.45 5.32
CA ASP A 246 62.89 3.09 4.68
C ASP A 246 63.42 4.31 3.91
N VAL A 247 63.97 5.28 4.66
CA VAL A 247 64.91 6.34 4.25
C VAL A 247 65.55 6.83 5.58
N ASP A 248 66.85 6.73 5.92
CA ASP A 248 68.13 6.54 5.23
C ASP A 248 69.05 5.60 6.05
#